data_AF-A0A5R8MJY2-F1
#
_entry.id   AF-A0A5R8MJY2-F1
#
_cell.length_a   1.000
_cell.length_b   1.000
_cell.length_c   1.000
_cell.angle_alpha   90.00
_cell.angle_beta   90.00
_cell.angle_gamma   90.00
#
_symmetry.space_group_name_H-M   'P 1'
#
loop_
_entity.id
_entity.type
_entity.pdbx_description
1 polymer ?
#
loop_
_entity_poly.entity_id
_entity_poly.type
_entity_poly.pdbx_seq_one_letter_code
_entity_poly.pdbx_strand_id
1 'polypeptide(L)' 'MTIRTRLSLAVASWCLAAVALVLPLAWLINTRDWGVALMLVVPFAVYGLLRLGHALEGWARAMPPPSGQ' A
#
# COMPACT_ATOMS: atom_id res chain seq x y z
N MET A 1 -10.58 17.59 -8.40
CA MET A 1 -10.67 16.10 -8.36
C MET A 1 -11.73 15.72 -7.34
N THR A 2 -12.77 14.96 -7.71
CA THR A 2 -13.83 14.60 -6.74
C THR A 2 -13.31 13.60 -5.71
N ILE A 3 -13.95 13.53 -4.54
CA ILE A 3 -13.62 12.56 -3.49
C ILE A 3 -13.65 11.12 -4.01
N ARG A 4 -14.62 10.79 -4.89
CA ARG A 4 -14.75 9.47 -5.51
C ARG A 4 -13.54 9.16 -6.41
N THR A 5 -13.09 10.10 -7.24
CA THR A 5 -11.91 9.91 -8.09
C THR A 5 -10.63 9.71 -7.25
N ARG A 6 -10.46 10.47 -6.17
CA ARG A 6 -9.31 10.32 -5.26
C ARG A 6 -9.32 8.96 -4.56
N LEU A 7 -10.48 8.50 -4.11
CA LEU A 7 -10.63 7.16 -3.52
C LEU A 7 -10.32 6.06 -4.53
N SER A 8 -10.82 6.15 -5.77
CA SER A 8 -10.51 5.17 -6.80
C SER A 8 -9.00 5.10 -7.11
N LEU A 9 -8.32 6.25 -7.16
CA LEU A 9 -6.86 6.31 -7.32
C LEU A 9 -6.11 5.74 -6.12
N ALA A 10 -6.56 6.03 -4.90
CA ALA A 10 -6.00 5.46 -3.68
C ALA A 10 -6.10 3.93 -3.71
N VAL A 11 -7.27 3.37 -4.06
CA VAL A 11 -7.45 1.92 -4.14
C VAL A 11 -6.62 1.31 -5.28
N ALA A 12 -6.59 1.93 -6.47
CA ALA A 12 -5.83 1.40 -7.59
C ALA A 12 -4.32 1.40 -7.31
N SER A 13 -3.79 2.51 -6.78
CA SER A 13 -2.37 2.62 -6.42
C SER A 13 -1.98 1.66 -5.30
N TRP A 14 -2.86 1.48 -4.31
CA TRP A 14 -2.70 0.48 -3.28
C TRP A 14 -2.63 -0.95 -3.82
N CYS A 15 -3.58 -1.34 -4.67
CA CYS A 15 -3.60 -2.68 -5.27
C CYS A 15 -2.35 -2.93 -6.12
N LEU A 16 -1.91 -1.95 -6.90
CA LEU A 16 -0.67 -2.05 -7.67
C LEU A 16 0.54 -2.25 -6.76
N ALA A 17 0.64 -1.49 -5.67
CA ALA A 17 1.72 -1.65 -4.70
C ALA A 17 1.68 -3.03 -4.03
N ALA A 18 0.50 -3.52 -3.65
CA ALA A 18 0.33 -4.84 -3.06
C ALA A 18 0.76 -5.94 -4.02
N VAL A 19 0.33 -5.91 -5.29
CA VAL A 19 0.75 -6.89 -6.29
C VAL A 19 2.25 -6.81 -6.53
N ALA A 20 2.79 -5.61 -6.74
CA ALA A 20 4.22 -5.40 -7.00
C ALA A 20 5.12 -5.88 -5.85
N LEU A 21 4.61 -5.90 -4.62
CA LEU A 21 5.36 -6.34 -3.44
C LEU A 21 5.15 -7.84 -3.13
N VAL A 22 3.90 -8.31 -3.17
CA VAL A 22 3.56 -9.67 -2.73
C VAL A 22 3.96 -10.72 -3.77
N LEU A 23 3.80 -10.46 -5.07
CA LEU A 23 4.20 -11.41 -6.11
C LEU A 23 5.70 -11.79 -6.05
N PRO A 24 6.65 -10.83 -6.06
CA PRO A 24 8.06 -11.18 -5.99
C PRO A 24 8.42 -11.82 -4.64
N LEU A 25 7.78 -11.39 -3.54
CA LEU A 25 8.03 -12.00 -2.24
C LEU A 25 7.58 -13.46 -2.21
N ALA A 26 6.38 -13.76 -2.72
CA ALA A 26 5.87 -15.12 -2.85
C ALA A 26 6.74 -15.98 -3.77
N TRP A 27 7.17 -15.43 -4.91
CA TRP A 27 8.08 -16.09 -5.83
C TRP A 27 9.43 -16.42 -5.17
N LEU A 28 9.98 -15.47 -4.41
CA LEU A 28 11.26 -15.62 -3.73
C LEU A 28 11.19 -16.67 -2.61
N ILE A 29 10.10 -16.67 -1.83
CA ILE A 29 9.83 -17.70 -0.81
C ILE A 29 9.71 -19.08 -1.45
N ASN A 30 9.05 -19.17 -2.60
CA ASN A 30 8.85 -20.44 -3.30
C ASN A 30 10.14 -20.98 -3.94
N THR A 31 11.07 -20.11 -4.34
CA THR A 31 12.24 -20.50 -5.13
C THR A 31 13.52 -20.61 -4.30
N ARG A 32 13.55 -20.02 -3.09
CA ARG A 32 14.75 -20.00 -2.24
C ARG A 32 14.45 -20.65 -0.90
N ASP A 33 15.34 -21.52 -0.43
CA ASP A 33 15.28 -22.14 0.91
C ASP A 33 15.48 -21.14 2.07
N TRP A 34 15.58 -19.84 1.78
CA TRP A 34 15.80 -18.74 2.72
C TRP A 34 14.49 -18.34 3.44
N GLY A 35 13.52 -19.25 3.54
CA GLY A 35 12.18 -19.01 4.08
C GLY A 35 12.19 -18.37 5.47
N VAL A 36 13.15 -18.74 6.33
CA VAL A 36 13.34 -18.13 7.67
C VAL A 36 13.74 -16.65 7.59
N ALA A 37 14.69 -16.30 6.71
CA ALA A 37 15.07 -14.90 6.53
C ALA A 37 13.93 -14.09 5.90
N LEU A 38 13.18 -14.70 4.98
CA LEU A 38 12.01 -14.08 4.34
C LEU A 38 10.84 -13.90 5.30
N MET A 39 10.65 -14.81 6.26
CA MET A 39 9.66 -14.66 7.34
C MET A 39 9.90 -13.42 8.18
N LEU A 40 11.15 -12.98 8.34
CA LEU A 40 11.46 -11.70 9.00
C LEU A 40 11.13 -10.50 8.11
N VAL A 41 11.21 -10.64 6.79
CA VAL A 41 10.90 -9.56 5.83
C VAL A 41 9.39 -9.36 5.65
N VAL A 42 8.60 -10.44 5.69
CA VAL A 42 7.13 -10.41 5.55
C VAL A 42 6.44 -9.40 6.47
N PRO A 43 6.69 -9.32 7.79
CA PRO A 43 6.02 -8.35 8.66
C PRO A 43 6.34 -6.90 8.28
N PHE A 44 7.57 -6.60 7.83
CA PHE A 44 7.91 -5.26 7.33
C PHE A 44 7.20 -4.94 6.02
N ALA A 45 7.10 -5.91 5.11
CA ALA A 45 6.35 -5.80 3.88
C ALA A 45 4.85 -5.51 4.15
N VAL A 46 4.24 -6.27 5.06
CA VAL A 46 2.84 -6.08 5.47
C VAL A 46 2.64 -4.73 6.17
N TYR A 47 3.53 -4.35 7.08
CA TYR A 47 3.47 -3.05 7.74
C TYR A 47 3.60 -1.90 6.74
N GLY A 48 4.53 -2.01 5.79
CA GLY A 48 4.75 -1.04 4.73
C GLY A 48 3.53 -0.85 3.85
N LEU A 49 2.83 -1.96 3.53
CA LEU A 49 1.48 -1.88 2.97
C LEU A 49 0.61 -1.12 3.96
N LEU A 50 0.20 -1.67 5.11
CA LEU A 50 -0.76 -1.02 6.04
C LEU A 50 -0.53 0.51 6.21
N ARG A 51 0.72 0.93 6.39
CA ARG A 51 1.17 2.33 6.45
C ARG A 51 0.79 3.14 5.21
N LEU A 52 1.10 2.65 4.00
CA LEU A 52 0.74 3.28 2.74
C LEU A 52 -0.79 3.40 2.59
N GLY A 53 -1.57 2.50 3.19
CA GLY A 53 -3.04 2.45 3.03
C GLY A 53 -3.67 3.58 3.82
N HIS A 54 -3.21 3.73 5.07
CA HIS A 54 -3.56 4.88 5.90
C HIS A 54 -3.10 6.21 5.29
N ALA A 55 -1.93 6.26 4.65
CA ALA A 55 -1.47 7.46 3.97
C ALA A 55 -2.36 7.82 2.77
N LEU A 56 -2.75 6.83 1.95
CA LEU A 56 -3.64 7.01 0.81
C LEU A 56 -5.07 7.36 1.24
N GLU A 57 -5.54 6.80 2.35
CA GLU A 57 -6.82 7.16 2.95
C GLU A 57 -6.83 8.61 3.44
N GLY A 58 -5.80 9.01 4.19
CA GLY A 58 -5.63 10.39 4.66
C GLY A 58 -5.51 11.37 3.50
N TRP A 59 -4.73 11.02 2.48
CA TRP A 59 -4.63 11.79 1.26
C TRP A 59 -5.98 11.87 0.53
N ALA A 60 -6.72 10.78 0.39
CA ALA A 60 -8.00 10.79 -0.32
C ALA A 60 -9.04 11.63 0.41
N ARG A 61 -9.04 11.62 1.75
CA ARG A 61 -9.99 12.34 2.60
C ARG A 61 -9.59 13.77 2.94
N ALA A 62 -8.38 14.21 2.63
CA ALA A 62 -7.96 15.58 2.93
C ALA A 62 -8.94 16.57 2.28
N MET A 63 -9.70 17.28 3.13
CA MET A 63 -10.63 18.33 2.70
C MET A 63 -9.83 19.51 2.16
N PRO A 64 -10.34 20.25 1.14
CA PRO A 64 -9.74 21.52 0.76
C PRO A 64 -9.71 22.44 1.99
N PRO A 65 -8.65 23.25 2.19
CA PRO A 65 -8.65 24.23 3.28
C PRO A 65 -9.89 25.12 3.16
N PRO A 66 -10.53 25.50 4.29
CA PRO A 66 -11.66 26.41 4.24
C PRO A 66 -11.18 27.70 3.58
N SER A 67 -11.77 28.03 2.44
CA SER A 67 -11.63 29.34 1.81
C SER A 67 -12.18 30.36 2.80
N GLY A 68 -11.27 31.03 3.51
CA GLY A 68 -11.61 32.16 4.39
C GLY A 68 -12.46 33.14 3.60
N GLN A 69 -13.68 33.36 4.08
CA GLN A 69 -14.54 34.47 3.66
C GLN A 69 -13.89 35.80 4.02
#